data_AF-A0A497ELP7-F1
#
_entry.id   AF-A0A497ELP7-F1
#
_cell.length_a   1.000
_cell.length_b   1.000
_cell.length_c   1.000
_cell.angle_alpha   90.00
_cell.angle_beta   90.00
_cell.angle_gamma   90.00
#
_symmetry.space_group_name_H-M   'P 1'
#
loop_
_entity.id
_entity.type
_entity.pdbx_description
1 polymer ?
#
loop_
_entity_poly.entity_id
_entity_poly.type
_entity_poly.pdbx_seq_one_letter_code
_entity_poly.pdbx_strand_id
1 'polypeptide(L)' 'MSSEDVLEAISHPLRVKILRLLAAKPMGFSELKRELGINSSGKLD' A
#
# COMPACT_ATOMS: atom_id res chain seq x y z
N MET A 1 -10.97 -16.84 1.40
CA MET A 1 -10.93 -15.68 0.51
C MET A 1 -11.28 -16.16 -0.88
N SER A 2 -12.37 -15.65 -1.45
CA SER A 2 -12.71 -15.87 -2.85
C SER A 2 -11.82 -15.04 -3.76
N SER A 3 -11.90 -15.28 -5.07
CA SER A 3 -11.25 -14.41 -6.05
C SER A 3 -11.87 -13.00 -6.05
N GLU A 4 -13.18 -12.88 -5.75
CA GLU A 4 -13.81 -11.57 -5.56
C GLU A 4 -13.18 -10.81 -4.39
N ASP A 5 -12.99 -11.46 -3.24
CA ASP A 5 -12.40 -10.82 -2.05
C ASP A 5 -10.99 -10.27 -2.35
N VAL A 6 -10.19 -11.04 -3.09
CA VAL A 6 -8.83 -10.64 -3.49
C VAL A 6 -8.88 -9.47 -4.46
N LEU A 7 -9.75 -9.54 -5.48
CA LEU A 7 -9.89 -8.48 -6.47
C LEU A 7 -10.35 -7.18 -5.80
N GLU A 8 -11.34 -7.26 -4.92
CA GLU A 8 -11.81 -6.12 -4.12
C GLU A 8 -10.68 -5.54 -3.28
N ALA A 9 -9.86 -6.37 -2.63
CA ALA A 9 -8.75 -5.94 -1.80
C ALA A 9 -7.60 -5.29 -2.59
N ILE A 10 -7.33 -5.68 -3.83
CA ILE A 10 -6.20 -5.14 -4.61
C ILE A 10 -6.59 -4.01 -5.56
N SER A 11 -7.84 -3.93 -6.00
CA SER A 11 -8.30 -3.06 -7.11
C SER A 11 -8.15 -1.56 -6.88
N HIS A 12 -7.95 -1.11 -5.64
CA HIS A 12 -7.75 0.31 -5.38
C HIS A 12 -6.37 0.76 -5.90
N PRO A 13 -6.28 1.84 -6.71
CA PRO A 13 -5.02 2.26 -7.35
C PRO A 13 -3.85 2.42 -6.38
N LEU A 14 -4.11 2.96 -5.18
CA LEU A 14 -3.09 3.10 -4.14
C LEU A 14 -2.58 1.74 -3.63
N ARG A 15 -3.46 0.74 -3.47
CA ARG A 15 -3.07 -0.60 -3.00
C ARG A 15 -2.22 -1.32 -4.04
N VAL A 16 -2.56 -1.20 -5.32
CA VAL A 16 -1.71 -1.69 -6.42
C VAL A 16 -0.33 -1.04 -6.38
N LYS A 17 -0.24 0.29 -6.16
CA LYS A 17 1.04 0.99 -6.04
C LYS A 17 1.87 0.48 -4.85
N ILE A 18 1.24 0.30 -3.67
CA ILE A 18 1.89 -0.27 -2.48
C ILE A 18 2.47 -1.65 -2.79
N LEU A 19 1.68 -2.53 -3.40
CA LEU A 19 2.12 -3.89 -3.74
C LEU A 19 3.30 -3.88 -4.73
N ARG A 20 3.29 -2.99 -5.73
CA ARG A 20 4.42 -2.85 -6.67
C ARG A 20 5.71 -2.39 -5.99
N LEU A 21 5.62 -1.47 -5.02
CA LEU A 21 6.78 -1.02 -4.24
C LEU A 21 7.34 -2.16 -3.37
N LEU A 22 6.46 -2.87 -2.66
CA LEU A 22 6.84 -4.00 -1.80
C LEU A 22 7.39 -5.20 -2.58
N ALA A 23 6.92 -5.41 -3.81
CA ALA A 23 7.45 -6.43 -4.70
C ALA A 23 8.88 -6.13 -5.17
N ALA A 24 9.25 -4.85 -5.26
CA ALA A 24 10.62 -4.44 -5.64
C ALA A 24 11.61 -4.63 -4.48
N LYS A 25 11.20 -4.30 -3.25
CA LYS A 25 11.96 -4.58 -2.02
C LYS A 25 11.07 -4.45 -0.78
N PRO A 26 11.40 -5.12 0.35
CA PRO A 26 10.77 -4.83 1.63
C PRO A 26 10.89 -3.34 1.99
N MET A 27 9.81 -2.74 2.49
CA MET A 27 9.77 -1.34 2.93
C MET A 27 9.01 -1.22 4.25
N GLY A 28 9.51 -0.36 5.13
CA GLY A 28 8.78 0.07 6.32
C GLY A 28 7.70 1.13 6.01
N PHE A 29 6.85 1.43 6.99
CA PHE A 29 5.77 2.41 6.84
C PHE A 29 6.26 3.80 6.41
N SER A 30 7.30 4.33 7.06
CA SER A 30 7.87 5.65 6.75
C SER A 30 8.47 5.71 5.34
N GLU A 31 9.02 4.60 4.85
CA GLU A 31 9.55 4.49 3.49
C GLU A 31 8.42 4.48 2.47
N LEU A 32 7.40 3.62 2.65
CA LEU A 32 6.21 3.60 1.80
C LEU A 32 5.56 4.97 1.72
N LYS A 33 5.39 5.65 2.86
CA LYS A 33 4.84 7.00 2.92
C LYS A 33 5.61 7.98 2.05
N ARG A 34 6.95 7.96 2.12
CA ARG A 34 7.84 8.82 1.34
C ARG A 34 7.76 8.48 -0.16
N GLU A 35 7.85 7.21 -0.52
CA GLU A 35 7.78 6.76 -1.93
C GLU A 35 6.42 7.06 -2.57
N LEU A 36 5.34 7.02 -1.78
CA LEU A 36 3.99 7.33 -2.25
C LEU A 36 3.67 8.83 -2.28
N GLY A 37 4.55 9.68 -1.72
CA GLY A 37 4.31 11.12 -1.61
C GLY A 37 3.09 11.48 -0.74
N ILE A 38 2.75 10.62 0.23
CA ILE A 38 1.56 10.79 1.06
C ILE A 38 1.92 11.47 2.37
N ASN A 39 1.19 12.54 2.70
CA ASN A 39 1.23 13.12 4.03
C ASN A 39 0.38 12.25 4.97
N SER A 40 0.97 11.84 6.10
CA SER A 40 0.22 11.12 7.13
C SER A 40 -0.58 12.15 7.91
N SER A 41 -1.80 11.78 8.28
CA SER A 41 -2.63 12.55 9.20
C SER A 41 -2.08 12.58 10.63
N GLY A 42 -0.96 11.89 10.91
CA GLY A 42 -0.33 11.83 12.23
C GLY A 42 -1.00 10.83 13.19
N LYS A 43 -2.05 10.13 12.74
CA LYS A 43 -2.72 9.08 13.51
C LYS A 43 -1.95 7.77 13.37
N LEU A 44 -0.92 7.61 14.20
CA LEU A 44 -0.22 6.35 14.42
C LEU A 44 -0.50 5.92 15.86
N ASP A 45 -1.77 5.66 16.15
CA ASP A 45 -2.18 4.96 17.37
C ASP A 45 -2.14 3.46 17.12
#